data_AF-A0A1Y2HNB3-F1
#
_entry.id   AF-A0A1Y2HNB3-F1
#
_cell.length_a   1.000
_cell.length_b   1.000
_cell.length_c   1.000
_cell.angle_alpha   90.00
_cell.angle_beta   90.00
_cell.angle_gamma   90.00
#
_symmetry.space_group_name_H-M   'P 1'
#
loop_
_entity.id
_entity.type
_entity.pdbx_description
1 polymer ?
#
loop_
_entity_poly.entity_id
_entity_poly.type
_entity_poly.pdbx_seq_one_letter_code
_entity_poly.pdbx_strand_id
1 'polypeptide(L)'
;FPTRTKPLYENCSVYGPDGQTLLFRCSRKKLDWYLTRSLAVPLSTTSIQLTFTPRGPGRANQPWYLEPKTNTCVICGSASGGLVMVSVVPHQYRRHLPLCVKS
;
A
#
# COMPACT_ATOMS: atom_id res chain seq x y z
N PHE A 1 17.69 -8.47 13.31
CA PHE A 1 16.48 -8.27 12.47
C PHE A 1 16.89 -8.27 11.01
N PRO A 2 16.21 -9.01 10.12
CA PRO A 2 16.55 -9.01 8.70
C PRO A 2 16.25 -7.64 8.10
N THR A 3 17.28 -6.96 7.62
CA THR A 3 17.19 -5.67 6.94
C THR A 3 16.65 -5.85 5.53
N ARG A 4 15.76 -4.96 5.09
CA ARG A 4 15.22 -5.03 3.72
C ARG A 4 16.21 -4.48 2.71
N THR A 5 16.41 -5.23 1.62
CA THR A 5 17.15 -4.76 0.43
C THR A 5 16.28 -3.93 -0.51
N LYS A 6 14.97 -4.20 -0.55
CA LYS A 6 14.00 -3.50 -1.41
C LYS A 6 13.20 -2.46 -0.61
N PRO A 7 12.79 -1.33 -1.24
CA PRO A 7 11.92 -0.37 -0.60
C PRO A 7 10.64 -1.03 -0.09
N LEU A 8 10.07 -0.51 1.00
CA LEU A 8 8.81 -0.99 1.56
C LEU A 8 7.63 -0.44 0.74
N TYR A 9 7.63 0.87 0.52
CA TYR A 9 6.62 1.59 -0.24
C TYR A 9 7.17 1.92 -1.63
N GLU A 10 6.63 1.26 -2.65
CA GLU A 10 6.89 1.59 -4.06
C GLU A 10 5.81 2.52 -4.64
N ASN A 11 4.77 2.82 -3.86
CA ASN A 11 3.74 3.82 -4.12
C ASN A 11 3.08 3.75 -5.51
N CYS A 12 2.93 2.55 -6.09
CA CYS A 12 2.23 2.36 -7.35
C CYS A 12 0.73 2.69 -7.17
N SER A 13 0.13 3.42 -8.11
CA SER A 13 -1.23 3.95 -7.97
C SER A 13 -2.26 3.08 -8.68
N VAL A 14 -3.38 2.80 -8.03
CA VAL A 14 -4.47 2.01 -8.60
C VAL A 14 -5.75 2.85 -8.64
N TYR A 15 -6.22 3.12 -9.84
CA TYR A 15 -7.41 3.91 -10.13
C TYR A 15 -8.63 2.99 -10.33
N GLY A 16 -9.81 3.51 -10.02
CA GLY A 16 -11.09 2.85 -10.28
C GLY A 16 -11.40 2.75 -11.77
N PRO A 17 -12.53 2.12 -12.13
CA PRO A 17 -12.93 1.94 -13.53
C PRO A 17 -13.11 3.26 -14.29
N ASP A 18 -13.43 4.35 -13.60
CA ASP A 18 -13.56 5.69 -14.20
C ASP A 18 -12.21 6.32 -14.58
N GLY A 19 -11.08 5.71 -14.20
CA GLY A 19 -9.73 6.20 -14.47
C GLY A 19 -9.31 7.44 -13.66
N GLN A 20 -10.24 8.08 -12.97
CA GLN A 20 -9.99 9.33 -12.21
C GLN A 20 -9.82 9.08 -10.71
N THR A 21 -10.64 8.21 -10.13
CA THR A 21 -10.67 8.00 -8.68
C THR A 21 -9.53 7.09 -8.23
N LEU A 22 -8.59 7.62 -7.46
CA LEU A 22 -7.53 6.83 -6.83
C LEU A 22 -8.10 6.00 -5.68
N LEU A 23 -8.00 4.67 -5.79
CA LEU A 23 -8.55 3.75 -4.79
C LEU A 23 -7.55 3.39 -3.69
N PHE A 24 -6.30 3.12 -4.06
CA PHE A 24 -5.21 2.77 -3.14
C PHE A 24 -3.83 2.84 -3.82
N ARG A 25 -2.77 2.77 -3.00
CA ARG A 25 -1.39 2.53 -3.44
C ARG A 25 -0.93 1.12 -3.09
N CYS A 26 -0.08 0.53 -3.93
CA CYS A 26 0.46 -0.81 -3.72
C CYS A 26 1.92 -0.95 -4.16
N SER A 27 2.47 -2.15 -3.95
CA SER A 27 3.76 -2.54 -4.52
C SER A 27 3.64 -2.87 -5.99
N ARG A 28 4.77 -2.85 -6.69
CA ARG A 28 4.91 -3.22 -8.10
C ARG A 28 4.49 -4.65 -8.34
N LYS A 29 4.87 -5.57 -7.46
CA LYS A 29 4.43 -6.97 -7.51
C LYS A 29 2.89 -7.09 -7.57
N LYS A 30 2.17 -6.27 -6.82
CA LYS A 30 0.69 -6.28 -6.83
C LYS A 30 0.14 -5.61 -8.09
N LEU A 31 0.75 -4.53 -8.54
CA LEU A 31 0.41 -3.89 -9.83
C LEU A 31 0.52 -4.89 -10.98
N ASP A 32 1.64 -5.60 -11.08
CA ASP A 32 1.88 -6.60 -12.13
C ASP A 32 0.91 -7.78 -12.01
N TRP A 33 0.49 -8.16 -10.79
CA TRP A 33 -0.53 -9.18 -10.57
C TRP A 33 -1.88 -8.83 -11.20
N TYR A 34 -2.28 -7.54 -11.17
CA TYR A 34 -3.51 -7.07 -11.83
C TYR A 34 -3.38 -7.06 -13.35
N LEU A 35 -2.24 -6.58 -13.87
CA LEU A 35 -1.98 -6.52 -15.31
C LEU A 35 -1.92 -7.90 -15.95
N THR A 36 -1.20 -8.84 -15.33
CA THR A 36 -1.03 -10.21 -15.85
C THR A 36 -2.34 -11.01 -15.90
N ARG A 37 -3.37 -10.57 -15.16
CA ARG A 37 -4.70 -11.21 -15.13
C ARG A 37 -5.75 -10.45 -15.93
N SER A 38 -5.36 -9.41 -16.67
CA SER A 38 -6.29 -8.56 -17.42
C SER A 38 -7.37 -7.92 -16.54
N LEU A 39 -7.06 -7.68 -15.26
CA LEU A 39 -7.95 -7.02 -14.29
C LEU A 39 -7.75 -5.50 -14.24
N ALA A 40 -6.76 -5.01 -14.98
CA ALA A 40 -6.44 -3.60 -15.07
C ALA A 40 -5.73 -3.28 -16.40
N VAL A 41 -5.80 -2.01 -16.80
CA VAL A 41 -5.10 -1.44 -17.96
C VAL A 41 -3.99 -0.51 -17.44
N PRO A 42 -2.78 -0.51 -18.04
CA PRO A 42 -1.73 0.41 -17.67
C PRO A 42 -2.11 1.85 -18.02
N LEU A 43 -1.99 2.77 -17.06
CA LEU A 43 -2.12 4.22 -17.27
C LEU A 43 -0.75 4.89 -17.38
N SER A 44 0.20 4.44 -16.57
CA SER A 44 1.59 4.92 -16.60
C SER A 44 2.54 3.82 -16.14
N THR A 45 3.84 4.11 -16.12
CA THR A 45 4.84 3.16 -15.64
C THR A 45 4.58 2.67 -14.22
N THR A 46 3.90 3.45 -13.37
CA THR A 46 3.62 3.11 -11.96
C THR A 46 2.14 3.16 -11.61
N SER A 47 1.26 3.27 -12.62
CA SER A 47 -0.18 3.44 -12.41
C SER A 47 -1.01 2.55 -13.31
N ILE A 48 -2.10 2.01 -12.75
CA ILE A 48 -3.05 1.15 -13.45
C ILE A 48 -4.49 1.56 -13.17
N GLN A 49 -5.38 1.29 -14.10
CA GLN A 49 -6.83 1.48 -14.01
C GLN A 49 -7.52 0.14 -13.96
N LEU A 50 -8.35 -0.12 -12.95
CA LEU A 50 -9.13 -1.36 -12.88
C LEU A 50 -10.15 -1.44 -14.02
N THR A 51 -10.38 -2.64 -14.54
CA THR A 51 -11.41 -2.87 -15.59
C THR A 51 -12.79 -3.20 -15.01
N PHE A 52 -12.89 -3.34 -13.69
CA PHE A 52 -14.11 -3.73 -12.99
C PHE A 52 -14.40 -2.81 -11.81
N THR A 53 -15.67 -2.78 -11.39
CA THR A 53 -16.11 -2.05 -10.20
C THR A 53 -15.82 -2.87 -8.95
N PRO A 54 -14.92 -2.44 -8.05
CA PRO A 54 -14.66 -3.15 -6.81
C PRO A 54 -15.86 -3.08 -5.86
N ARG A 55 -15.96 -4.04 -4.93
CA ARG A 55 -16.94 -3.97 -3.83
C ARG A 55 -16.54 -2.85 -2.86
N GLY A 56 -17.14 -1.68 -3.05
CA GLY A 56 -16.95 -0.49 -2.23
C GLY A 56 -15.91 0.50 -2.80
N PRO A 57 -15.87 1.74 -2.28
CA PRO A 57 -15.04 2.83 -2.81
C PRO A 57 -13.54 2.70 -2.48
N GLY A 58 -13.10 1.56 -1.95
CA GLY A 58 -11.74 1.38 -1.44
C GLY A 58 -11.41 2.41 -0.36
N ARG A 59 -10.30 3.13 -0.52
CA ARG A 59 -9.88 4.22 0.38
C ARG A 59 -10.01 5.60 -0.28
N ALA A 60 -10.85 5.75 -1.31
CA ALA A 60 -10.99 6.99 -2.09
C ALA A 60 -11.19 8.25 -1.23
N ASN A 61 -11.96 8.14 -0.14
CA ASN A 61 -12.26 9.26 0.76
C ASN A 61 -11.33 9.35 1.98
N GLN A 62 -10.16 8.69 1.96
CA GLN A 62 -9.22 8.69 3.08
C GLN A 62 -7.83 9.20 2.63
N PRO A 63 -7.63 10.53 2.57
CA PRO A 63 -6.41 11.14 2.03
C PRO A 63 -5.11 10.59 2.63
N TRP A 64 -5.09 10.37 3.94
CA TRP A 64 -3.93 9.81 4.64
C TRP A 64 -3.48 8.45 4.12
N TYR A 65 -4.39 7.60 3.65
CA TYR A 65 -4.02 6.30 3.07
C TYR A 65 -3.68 6.39 1.58
N LEU A 66 -4.07 7.49 0.94
CA LEU A 66 -3.84 7.79 -0.45
C LEU A 66 -2.65 8.72 -0.66
N GLU A 67 -1.90 9.11 0.37
CA GLU A 67 -0.65 9.82 0.16
C GLU A 67 0.48 8.83 -0.10
N PRO A 68 1.47 9.18 -0.93
CA PRO A 68 2.67 8.38 -1.08
C PRO A 68 3.43 8.33 0.26
N LYS A 69 3.89 7.14 0.64
CA LYS A 69 4.62 6.94 1.90
C LYS A 69 6.12 6.92 1.65
N THR A 70 6.88 7.51 2.55
CA THR A 70 8.35 7.56 2.49
C THR A 70 8.96 6.34 3.16
N ASN A 71 10.06 5.83 2.59
CA ASN A 71 10.85 4.75 3.20
C ASN A 71 11.92 5.37 4.10
N THR A 72 11.55 5.75 5.32
CA THR A 72 12.45 6.40 6.28
C THR A 72 12.32 5.77 7.66
N CYS A 73 13.39 5.84 8.45
CA CYS A 73 13.36 5.45 9.85
C CYS A 73 12.48 6.43 10.65
N VAL A 74 11.49 5.91 11.38
CA VAL A 74 10.59 6.75 12.20
C VAL A 74 11.25 7.35 13.44
N ILE A 75 12.47 6.91 13.78
CA ILE A 75 13.23 7.42 14.94
C ILE A 75 14.21 8.50 14.49
N CYS A 76 15.09 8.20 13.53
CA CYS A 76 16.17 9.09 13.12
C CYS A 76 15.94 9.78 11.76
N GLY A 77 14.85 9.49 11.05
CA GLY A 77 14.54 10.08 9.74
C GLY A 77 15.37 9.55 8.56
N SER A 78 16.42 8.76 8.81
CA SER A 78 17.30 8.28 7.75
C SER A 78 16.59 7.39 6.73
N ALA A 79 16.84 7.65 5.45
CA ALA A 79 16.46 6.79 4.32
C ALA A 79 17.59 5.80 3.93
N SER A 80 18.79 5.98 4.48
CA SER A 80 19.98 5.22 4.09
C SER A 80 20.08 3.91 4.87
N GLY A 81 19.78 2.80 4.19
CA GLY A 81 20.16 1.44 4.59
C GLY A 81 19.50 0.88 5.85
N GLY A 82 19.27 -0.44 5.85
CA GLY A 82 18.97 -1.15 7.10
C GLY A 82 17.57 -0.97 7.68
N LEU A 83 16.59 -0.49 6.90
CA LEU A 83 15.21 -0.38 7.39
C LEU A 83 14.64 -1.77 7.75
N VAL A 84 14.06 -1.85 8.95
CA VAL A 84 13.40 -3.03 9.48
C VAL A 84 11.95 -2.70 9.79
N MET A 85 11.05 -3.66 9.57
CA MET A 85 9.67 -3.54 10.02
C MET A 85 9.56 -4.06 11.44
N VAL A 86 9.11 -3.20 12.34
CA VAL A 86 8.84 -3.55 13.73
C VAL A 86 7.35 -3.39 13.98
N SER A 87 6.76 -4.35 14.69
CA SER A 87 5.39 -4.19 15.17
C SER A 87 5.40 -3.32 16.43
N VAL A 88 4.71 -2.18 16.38
CA VAL A 88 4.54 -1.29 17.55
C VAL A 88 3.86 -2.03 18.71
N VAL A 89 2.85 -2.84 18.38
CA VAL A 89 2.15 -3.70 19.35
C VAL A 89 2.53 -5.16 19.06
N PRO A 90 3.11 -5.88 20.03
CA PRO A 90 3.39 -7.30 19.90
C PRO A 90 2.14 -8.11 19.52
N HIS A 91 2.35 -9.15 18.71
CA HIS A 91 1.25 -9.99 18.25
C HIS A 91 0.50 -10.66 19.41
N GLN A 92 1.21 -11.04 20.49
CA GLN A 92 0.57 -11.63 21.67
C GLN A 92 -0.45 -10.67 22.33
N TYR A 93 -0.27 -9.36 22.22
CA TYR A 93 -1.20 -8.38 22.81
C TYR A 93 -2.37 -8.07 21.89
N ARG A 94 -2.15 -8.07 20.57
CA ARG A 94 -3.21 -7.78 19.58
C ARG A 94 -4.43 -8.69 19.73
N ARG A 95 -4.26 -9.96 20.13
CA ARG A 95 -5.38 -10.89 20.33
C ARG A 95 -6.34 -10.45 21.45
N HIS A 96 -5.86 -9.69 22.42
CA HIS A 96 -6.62 -9.21 23.57
C HIS A 96 -7.17 -7.79 23.40
N LEU A 97 -6.85 -7.11 22.30
CA LEU A 97 -7.40 -5.78 22.03
C LEU A 97 -8.92 -5.83 21.75
N PRO A 98 -9.67 -4.77 22.08
CA PRO A 98 -11.06 -4.62 21.68
C PRO A 98 -11.24 -4.76 20.16
N LEU A 99 -12.39 -5.29 19.72
CA LEU A 99 -12.69 -5.47 18.30
C LEU A 99 -12.66 -4.16 17.51
N CYS A 100 -13.07 -3.04 18.14
CA CYS A 100 -13.09 -1.73 17.50
C CYS A 100 -11.69 -1.18 17.14
N VAL A 101 -10.62 -1.72 17.72
CA VAL A 101 -9.23 -1.29 17.45
C VAL A 101 -8.36 -2.41 16.85
N LYS A 102 -8.95 -3.58 16.60
CA LYS A 102 -8.28 -4.67 15.88
C LYS A 102 -8.29 -4.34 14.38
N SER A 103 -7.10 -4.17 13.82
CA SER A 103 -6.83 -3.91 12.40
C SER A 103 -6.21 -5.12 11.71
#